data_AF-A0A7V3Y315-F1
#
_entry.id   AF-A0A7V3Y315-F1
#
_cell.length_a   1.000
_cell.length_b   1.000
_cell.length_c   1.000
_cell.angle_alpha   90.00
_cell.angle_beta   90.00
_cell.angle_gamma   90.00
#
_symmetry.space_group_name_H-M   'P 1'
#
loop_
_entity.id
_entity.type
_entity.pdbx_description
1 polymer ?
#
loop_
_entity_poly.entity_id
_entity_poly.type
_entity_poly.pdbx_seq_one_letter_code
_entity_poly.pdbx_strand_id
1 'polypeptide(L)'
;DEVITMLKDQMAAGKFLHIFAACTPLQQAMFMLTLAWLHLWSLTLTIPKMKELVGDKKGEDRDKFLADNEEAAYYSGRVLSSQFYLGAEFPKFFGRIDALLFNETAVIKASKDIFTGALLE
;
A
#
# COMPACT_ATOMS: atom_id res chain seq x y z
N ASP A 1 2.94 1.21 14.60
CA ASP A 1 2.75 2.02 15.81
C ASP A 1 3.72 3.18 15.96
N GLU A 2 5.00 3.03 15.59
CA GLU A 2 6.04 4.07 15.78
C GLU A 2 5.69 5.44 15.19
N VAL A 3 5.19 5.51 13.95
CA VAL A 3 4.75 6.79 13.34
C VAL A 3 3.65 7.47 14.16
N ILE A 4 2.69 6.69 14.68
CA ILE A 4 1.59 7.25 15.47
C ILE A 4 2.11 7.77 16.81
N THR A 5 3.04 7.07 17.44
CA THR A 5 3.72 7.53 18.66
C THR A 5 4.47 8.83 18.39
N MET A 6 5.28 8.90 17.34
CA MET A 6 5.99 10.12 16.94
C MET A 6 5.04 11.30 16.74
N LEU A 7 3.91 11.10 16.05
CA LEU A 7 2.93 12.17 15.83
C LEU A 7 2.22 12.61 17.11
N LYS A 8 1.97 11.69 18.06
CA LYS A 8 1.45 12.03 19.39
C LYS A 8 2.45 12.86 20.19
N ASP A 9 3.73 12.52 20.14
CA ASP A 9 4.78 13.28 20.82
C ASP A 9 4.92 14.69 20.21
N GLN A 10 4.84 14.80 18.89
CA GLN A 10 4.78 16.10 18.20
C GLN A 10 3.56 16.92 18.62
N MET A 11 2.40 16.28 18.79
CA MET A 11 1.19 16.95 19.26
C MET A 11 1.36 17.48 20.69
N ALA A 12 1.89 16.66 21.60
CA ALA A 12 2.18 17.06 22.98
C ALA A 12 3.20 18.22 23.05
N ALA A 13 4.15 18.26 22.13
CA ALA A 13 5.15 19.32 22.01
C ALA A 13 4.68 20.57 21.21
N GLY A 14 3.41 20.62 20.77
CA GLY A 14 2.88 21.74 19.99
C GLY A 14 3.43 21.87 18.56
N LYS A 15 4.03 20.81 18.01
CA LYS A 15 4.69 20.80 16.69
C LYS A 15 3.70 20.57 15.53
N PHE A 16 2.63 21.35 15.45
CA PHE A 16 1.54 21.12 14.49
C PHE A 16 1.96 21.16 13.02
N LEU A 17 2.93 22.01 12.64
CA LEU A 17 3.44 22.04 11.26
C LEU A 17 4.13 20.73 10.84
N HIS A 18 4.72 19.99 11.78
CA HIS A 18 5.32 18.68 11.50
C HIS A 18 4.21 17.65 11.22
N ILE A 19 3.14 17.69 12.02
CA ILE A 19 1.97 16.83 11.84
C ILE A 19 1.33 17.09 10.47
N PHE A 20 1.13 18.35 10.10
CA PHE A 20 0.53 18.71 8.82
C PHE A 20 1.37 18.26 7.62
N ALA A 21 2.70 18.35 7.71
CA ALA A 21 3.61 17.83 6.69
C ALA A 21 3.47 16.29 6.52
N ALA A 22 3.13 15.58 7.60
CA ALA A 22 2.97 14.12 7.60
C ALA A 22 1.56 13.62 7.26
N CYS A 23 0.52 14.46 7.32
CA CYS A 23 -0.89 14.04 7.19
C CYS A 23 -1.19 13.30 5.88
N THR A 24 -0.92 13.93 4.72
CA THR A 24 -1.21 13.31 3.42
C THR A 24 -0.35 12.06 3.18
N PRO A 25 0.98 12.05 3.44
CA PRO A 25 1.77 10.84 3.32
C PRO A 25 1.28 9.69 4.21
N LEU A 26 0.88 9.98 5.47
CA LEU A 26 0.30 8.97 6.35
C LEU A 26 -1.03 8.43 5.82
N GLN A 27 -1.93 9.31 5.35
CA GLN A 27 -3.21 8.90 4.78
C GLN A 27 -3.02 7.97 3.56
N GLN A 28 -2.04 8.26 2.71
CA GLN A 28 -1.68 7.41 1.57
C GLN A 28 -1.11 6.05 2.02
N ALA A 29 -0.27 6.03 3.06
CA ALA A 29 0.26 4.78 3.61
C ALA A 29 -0.88 3.92 4.22
N MET A 30 -1.80 4.54 4.95
CA MET A 30 -2.95 3.86 5.54
C MET A 30 -3.89 3.29 4.47
N PHE A 31 -4.11 3.99 3.36
CA PHE A 31 -4.85 3.46 2.22
C PHE A 31 -4.26 2.16 1.69
N MET A 32 -2.92 2.10 1.52
CA MET A 32 -2.24 0.89 1.09
C MET A 32 -2.42 -0.28 2.06
N LEU A 33 -2.38 0.01 3.37
CA LEU A 33 -2.62 -0.97 4.42
C LEU A 33 -4.06 -1.50 4.40
N THR A 34 -5.05 -0.62 4.22
CA THR A 34 -6.45 -1.03 4.09
C THR A 34 -6.65 -1.94 2.88
N LEU A 35 -6.05 -1.61 1.73
CA LEU A 35 -6.11 -2.49 0.55
C LEU A 35 -5.44 -3.84 0.82
N ALA A 36 -4.28 -3.88 1.49
CA ALA A 36 -3.62 -5.13 1.86
C ALA A 36 -4.53 -6.00 2.74
N TRP A 37 -5.20 -5.39 3.71
CA TRP A 37 -6.18 -6.07 4.55
C TRP A 37 -7.35 -6.64 3.72
N LEU A 38 -7.90 -5.86 2.78
CA LEU A 38 -8.96 -6.33 1.89
C LEU A 38 -8.49 -7.48 0.98
N HIS A 39 -7.24 -7.48 0.53
CA HIS A 39 -6.67 -8.58 -0.23
C HIS A 39 -6.49 -9.84 0.62
N LEU A 40 -6.02 -9.73 1.86
CA LEU A 40 -5.96 -10.85 2.80
C LEU A 40 -7.34 -11.44 3.06
N TRP A 41 -8.34 -10.60 3.31
CA TRP A 41 -9.72 -11.06 3.46
C TRP A 41 -10.25 -11.70 2.17
N SER A 42 -10.01 -11.10 1.00
CA SER A 42 -10.39 -11.72 -0.28
C SER A 42 -9.78 -13.12 -0.42
N LEU A 43 -8.54 -13.33 0.00
CA LEU A 43 -7.88 -14.64 -0.09
C LEU A 43 -8.52 -15.70 0.83
N THR A 44 -9.08 -15.33 1.99
CA THR A 44 -9.78 -16.29 2.85
C THR A 44 -11.03 -16.88 2.18
N LEU A 45 -11.63 -16.12 1.25
CA LEU A 45 -12.80 -16.53 0.48
C LEU A 45 -12.42 -17.20 -0.84
N THR A 46 -11.43 -16.65 -1.55
CA THR A 46 -11.15 -17.07 -2.93
C THR A 46 -10.20 -18.26 -3.03
N ILE A 47 -9.29 -18.46 -2.06
CA ILE A 47 -8.41 -19.64 -2.08
C ILE A 47 -9.21 -20.95 -1.97
N PRO A 48 -10.15 -21.11 -1.02
CA PRO A 48 -10.93 -22.34 -0.92
C PRO A 48 -11.73 -22.62 -2.19
N LYS A 49 -12.41 -21.61 -2.73
CA LYS A 49 -13.24 -21.77 -3.93
C LYS A 49 -12.42 -22.05 -5.19
N MET A 50 -11.26 -21.39 -5.34
CA MET A 50 -10.32 -21.72 -6.41
C MET A 50 -9.85 -23.18 -6.31
N LYS A 51 -9.50 -23.66 -5.11
CA LYS A 51 -9.05 -25.05 -4.91
C LYS A 51 -10.15 -26.06 -5.20
N GLU A 52 -11.39 -25.78 -4.80
CA GLU A 52 -12.56 -26.62 -5.09
C GLU A 52 -12.76 -26.80 -6.61
N LEU A 53 -12.66 -25.71 -7.37
CA LEU A 53 -12.91 -25.72 -8.81
C LEU A 53 -11.73 -26.26 -9.62
N VAL A 54 -10.51 -25.82 -9.31
CA VAL A 54 -9.31 -26.12 -10.11
C VAL A 54 -8.69 -27.46 -9.71
N GLY A 55 -8.73 -27.81 -8.41
CA GLY A 55 -8.05 -28.97 -7.85
C GLY A 55 -6.54 -28.90 -8.04
N ASP A 56 -5.93 -30.04 -8.40
CA ASP A 56 -4.48 -30.19 -8.56
C ASP A 56 -3.97 -29.96 -10.00
N LYS A 57 -4.80 -29.41 -10.89
CA LYS A 57 -4.39 -29.12 -12.28
C LYS A 57 -3.24 -28.13 -12.31
N LYS A 58 -2.27 -28.35 -13.20
CA LYS A 58 -1.06 -27.53 -13.36
C LYS A 58 -0.73 -27.35 -14.84
N GLY A 59 0.11 -26.35 -15.15
CA GLY A 59 0.59 -26.09 -16.51
C GLY A 59 -0.55 -25.93 -17.53
N GLU A 60 -0.35 -26.48 -18.72
CA GLU A 60 -1.31 -26.38 -19.83
C GLU A 60 -2.69 -26.95 -19.50
N ASP A 61 -2.77 -28.01 -18.69
CA ASP A 61 -4.05 -28.62 -18.31
C ASP A 61 -4.88 -27.69 -17.43
N ARG A 62 -4.20 -26.93 -16.55
CA ARG A 62 -4.85 -25.86 -15.78
C ARG A 62 -5.31 -24.76 -16.71
N ASP A 63 -4.46 -24.31 -17.62
CA ASP A 63 -4.77 -23.15 -18.46
C ASP A 63 -5.94 -23.42 -19.41
N LYS A 64 -6.01 -24.63 -20.01
CA LYS A 64 -7.18 -25.07 -20.79
C LYS A 64 -8.45 -25.11 -19.94
N PHE A 65 -8.39 -25.69 -18.73
CA PHE A 65 -9.54 -25.73 -17.84
C PHE A 65 -10.05 -24.34 -17.46
N LEU A 66 -9.15 -23.38 -17.20
CA LEU A 66 -9.53 -22.01 -16.89
C LEU A 66 -10.11 -21.28 -18.12
N ALA A 67 -9.65 -21.58 -19.33
CA ALA A 67 -10.21 -21.00 -20.55
C ALA A 67 -11.68 -21.41 -20.78
N ASP A 68 -12.05 -22.62 -20.37
CA ASP A 68 -13.40 -23.18 -20.58
C ASP A 68 -14.33 -23.02 -19.36
N ASN A 69 -13.83 -22.55 -18.21
CA ASN A 69 -14.61 -22.39 -16.97
C ASN A 69 -14.46 -20.99 -16.37
N GLU A 70 -15.44 -20.14 -16.64
CA GLU A 70 -15.45 -18.72 -16.21
C GLU A 70 -15.38 -18.55 -14.68
N GLU A 71 -16.05 -19.41 -13.91
CA GLU A 71 -16.04 -19.32 -12.45
C GLU A 71 -14.64 -19.65 -11.89
N ALA A 72 -14.03 -20.74 -12.40
CA ALA A 72 -12.68 -21.12 -12.01
C ALA A 72 -11.65 -20.06 -12.42
N ALA A 73 -11.83 -19.46 -13.59
CA ALA A 73 -11.01 -18.35 -14.08
C ALA A 73 -11.11 -17.12 -13.16
N TYR A 74 -12.34 -16.73 -12.78
CA TYR A 74 -12.58 -15.60 -11.87
C TYR A 74 -11.84 -15.80 -10.54
N TYR A 75 -12.06 -16.92 -9.85
CA TYR A 75 -11.42 -17.16 -8.55
C TYR A 75 -9.90 -17.29 -8.65
N SER A 76 -9.39 -17.91 -9.72
CA SER A 76 -7.95 -17.96 -10.01
C SER A 76 -7.36 -16.56 -10.20
N GLY A 77 -8.03 -15.71 -10.98
CA GLY A 77 -7.63 -14.32 -11.21
C GLY A 77 -7.66 -13.48 -9.93
N ARG A 78 -8.67 -13.67 -9.07
CA ARG A 78 -8.77 -12.99 -7.76
C ARG A 78 -7.60 -13.36 -6.84
N VAL A 79 -7.24 -14.65 -6.78
CA VAL A 79 -6.10 -15.11 -5.98
C VAL A 79 -4.80 -14.49 -6.49
N LEU A 80 -4.56 -14.54 -7.81
CA LEU A 80 -3.36 -13.96 -8.42
C LEU A 80 -3.27 -12.44 -8.23
N SER A 81 -4.39 -11.73 -8.35
CA SER A 81 -4.43 -10.27 -8.14
C SER A 81 -4.05 -9.91 -6.70
N SER A 82 -4.54 -10.66 -5.71
CA SER A 82 -4.17 -10.47 -4.32
C SER A 82 -2.72 -10.82 -4.02
N GLN A 83 -2.21 -11.89 -4.61
CA GLN A 83 -0.78 -12.23 -4.50
C GLN A 83 0.10 -11.14 -5.10
N PHE A 84 -0.26 -10.61 -6.27
CA PHE A 84 0.44 -9.49 -6.88
C PHE A 84 0.44 -8.26 -5.97
N TYR A 85 -0.73 -7.83 -5.49
CA TYR A 85 -0.80 -6.65 -4.62
C TYR A 85 0.04 -6.84 -3.36
N LEU A 86 -0.10 -7.97 -2.66
CA LEU A 86 0.63 -8.23 -1.42
C LEU A 86 2.14 -8.39 -1.65
N GLY A 87 2.55 -9.00 -2.76
CA GLY A 87 3.95 -9.32 -3.05
C GLY A 87 4.73 -8.19 -3.76
N ALA A 88 4.06 -7.35 -4.54
CA ALA A 88 4.71 -6.33 -5.38
C ALA A 88 4.32 -4.89 -5.00
N GLU A 89 3.07 -4.64 -4.62
CA GLU A 89 2.58 -3.29 -4.34
C GLU A 89 2.69 -2.91 -2.86
N PHE A 90 2.22 -3.80 -1.98
CA PHE A 90 2.22 -3.55 -0.54
C PHE A 90 3.61 -3.34 0.08
N PRO A 91 4.72 -3.95 -0.40
CA PRO A 91 6.05 -3.66 0.16
C PRO A 91 6.43 -2.16 0.15
N LYS A 92 5.87 -1.37 -0.77
CA LYS A 92 6.07 0.09 -0.83
C LYS A 92 5.52 0.81 0.41
N PHE A 93 4.59 0.20 1.15
CA PHE A 93 4.07 0.71 2.42
C PHE A 93 5.21 0.94 3.42
N PHE A 94 6.14 -0.02 3.54
CA PHE A 94 7.22 0.07 4.52
C PHE A 94 8.15 1.26 4.22
N GLY A 95 8.52 1.47 2.96
CA GLY A 95 9.29 2.65 2.57
C GLY A 95 8.56 3.98 2.83
N ARG A 96 7.23 4.01 2.74
CA ARG A 96 6.43 5.20 3.12
C ARG A 96 6.41 5.43 4.62
N ILE A 97 6.36 4.37 5.42
CA ILE A 97 6.47 4.44 6.88
C ILE A 97 7.86 4.93 7.28
N ASP A 98 8.92 4.40 6.67
CA ASP A 98 10.30 4.83 6.92
C ASP A 98 10.50 6.31 6.58
N ALA A 99 9.95 6.76 5.44
CA ALA A 99 9.98 8.17 5.05
C ALA A 99 9.27 9.09 6.07
N LEU A 100 8.16 8.63 6.67
CA LEU A 100 7.47 9.35 7.75
C LEU A 100 8.33 9.41 9.02
N LEU A 101 8.97 8.30 9.40
CA LEU A 101 9.84 8.22 10.58
C LEU A 101 11.12 9.04 10.44
N PHE A 102 11.62 9.22 9.22
CA PHE A 102 12.75 10.11 8.94
C PHE A 102 12.46 11.57 9.35
N ASN A 103 11.18 11.98 9.35
CA ASN A 103 10.71 13.24 9.91
C ASN A 103 11.45 14.48 9.37
N GLU A 104 11.62 14.55 8.04
CA GLU A 104 12.22 15.70 7.36
C GLU A 104 11.41 16.99 7.60
N THR A 105 12.12 18.08 7.92
CA THR A 105 11.52 19.36 8.33
C THR A 105 11.75 20.51 7.35
N ALA A 106 12.44 20.28 6.23
CA ALA A 106 12.74 21.30 5.22
C ALA A 106 11.50 22.05 4.75
N VAL A 107 10.37 21.35 4.55
CA VAL A 107 9.09 21.98 4.13
C VAL A 107 8.57 23.00 5.15
N ILE A 108 8.88 22.82 6.43
CA ILE A 108 8.46 23.72 7.51
C ILE A 108 9.31 25.00 7.52
N LYS A 109 10.58 24.88 7.12
CA LYS A 109 11.53 25.99 7.01
C LYS A 109 11.32 26.80 5.74
N ALA A 110 10.47 26.33 4.84
CA ALA A 110 10.27 26.95 3.55
C ALA A 110 9.49 28.27 3.69
N SER A 111 9.94 29.29 2.98
CA SER A 111 9.27 30.59 2.85
C SER A 111 9.09 30.94 1.38
N LYS A 112 8.17 31.86 1.08
CA LYS A 112 7.99 32.36 -0.29
C LYS A 112 9.30 32.94 -0.87
N ASP A 113 10.17 33.47 -0.02
CA ASP A 113 11.38 34.19 -0.42
C ASP A 113 12.53 33.24 -0.81
N ILE A 114 12.45 31.95 -0.47
CA ILE A 114 13.47 30.95 -0.88
C ILE A 114 13.09 30.20 -2.18
N PHE A 115 11.87 30.41 -2.69
CA PHE A 115 11.44 29.90 -3.99
C PHE A 115 11.57 30.99 -5.06
N THR A 116 12.78 31.51 -5.23
CA THR A 116 13.07 32.66 -6.11
C THR A 116 13.05 32.34 -7.61
N GLY A 117 13.02 31.05 -7.98
CA GLY A 117 13.35 30.60 -9.32
C GLY A 117 14.86 30.61 -9.58
N ALA A 118 15.26 30.46 -10.85
CA ALA A 118 16.66 30.55 -11.23
C ALA A 118 17.16 32.00 -11.08
N LEU A 119 18.39 32.17 -10.56
CA LEU A 119 19.06 33.47 -10.57
C LEU A 119 19.34 33.86 -12.03
N LEU A 120 19.13 35.13 -12.36
CA LEU A 120 19.58 35.68 -13.64
C LEU A 120 21.12 35.70 -13.62
N GLU A 121 21.75 35.12 -14.64
CA GLU A 121 23.20 35.12 -14.83
C GLU A 121 23.77 36.54 -14.99
#